data_AF-A0A8K0LDZ1-F1
#
_entry.id   AF-A0A8K0LDZ1-F1
#
_cell.length_a   1.000
_cell.length_b   1.000
_cell.length_c   1.000
_cell.angle_alpha   90.00
_cell.angle_beta   90.00
_cell.angle_gamma   90.00
#
_symmetry.space_group_name_H-M   'P 1'
#
loop_
_entity.id
_entity.type
_entity.pdbx_description
1 polymer ?
#
loop_
_entity_poly.entity_id
_entity_poly.type
_entity_poly.pdbx_seq_one_letter_code
_entity_poly.pdbx_strand_id
1 'polypeptide(L)'
;MMPKRRRSPTSPLEIANRKTDEQFIVDYLEPSTPKQEPEIRPWTNAWTHPETGAEYTLSLVRSEALNDDEITRCFHLIEQTSQKDYKNSSSGWHPARKLKEMRSPGLRYILVKTKDTASLRAFTSLMPTYEEGQPVIYCYEVHLQTDLQGTGLGALLMGFHSTAASNLPPITKVMLTCFLANQRGLAFYKKLGFETDEISPVPRKLRYGKIFTPDYVILSKTIRSVLDSQPKLAKEQDPGPSPARLTGPASLTTKAG
;
A
#
# COMPACT_ATOMS: atom_id res chain seq x y z
N MET A 1 -3.95 19.62 -32.48
CA MET A 1 -2.93 19.00 -31.60
C MET A 1 -3.15 17.50 -31.62
N MET A 2 -2.20 16.71 -32.14
CA MET A 2 -2.29 15.25 -32.02
C MET A 2 -2.09 14.84 -30.56
N PRO A 3 -2.91 13.95 -30.00
CA PRO A 3 -2.69 13.44 -28.65
C PRO A 3 -1.31 12.75 -28.61
N LYS A 4 -0.43 13.21 -27.71
CA LYS A 4 0.87 12.59 -27.47
C LYS A 4 0.63 11.11 -27.15
N ARG A 5 1.08 10.22 -28.03
CA ARG A 5 0.99 8.76 -27.89
C ARG A 5 1.64 8.37 -26.56
N ARG A 6 0.84 7.98 -25.57
CA ARG A 6 1.33 7.55 -24.25
C ARG A 6 2.24 6.33 -24.45
N ARG A 7 3.49 6.41 -23.98
CA ARG A 7 4.44 5.27 -24.01
C ARG A 7 3.84 4.08 -23.29
N SER A 8 4.03 2.87 -23.79
CA SER A 8 3.61 1.63 -23.11
C SER A 8 4.22 1.57 -21.71
N PRO A 9 3.46 1.19 -20.68
CA PRO A 9 4.00 1.03 -19.33
C PRO A 9 4.97 -0.14 -19.32
N THR A 10 6.14 0.01 -18.68
CA THR A 10 7.20 -1.00 -18.71
C THR A 10 7.40 -1.68 -17.36
N SER A 11 6.82 -1.16 -16.27
CA SER A 11 6.88 -1.80 -14.94
C SER A 11 5.51 -2.26 -14.43
N PRO A 12 5.44 -3.28 -13.55
CA PRO A 12 4.18 -3.73 -12.93
C PRO A 12 3.40 -2.61 -12.23
N LEU A 13 4.11 -1.71 -11.55
CA LEU A 13 3.52 -0.56 -10.85
C LEU A 13 2.90 0.45 -11.82
N GLU A 14 3.58 0.75 -12.93
CA GLU A 14 3.02 1.62 -13.98
C GLU A 14 1.77 1.02 -14.63
N ILE A 15 1.74 -0.31 -14.81
CA ILE A 15 0.56 -1.02 -15.31
C ILE A 15 -0.59 -0.87 -14.30
N ALA A 16 -0.34 -1.13 -13.01
CA ALA A 16 -1.34 -0.99 -11.95
C ALA A 16 -1.90 0.44 -11.84
N ASN A 17 -1.03 1.46 -11.93
CA ASN A 17 -1.43 2.87 -11.87
C ASN A 17 -2.28 3.31 -13.07
N ARG A 18 -2.22 2.60 -14.20
CA ARG A 18 -3.03 2.91 -15.40
C ARG A 18 -4.38 2.20 -15.46
N LYS A 19 -4.60 1.18 -14.63
CA LYS A 19 -5.88 0.46 -14.57
C LYS A 19 -7.03 1.41 -14.22
N THR A 20 -8.25 1.07 -14.65
CA THR A 20 -9.45 1.73 -14.12
C THR A 20 -9.62 1.42 -12.63
N ASP A 21 -10.60 2.02 -11.97
CA ASP A 21 -10.88 1.71 -10.57
C ASP A 21 -11.41 0.28 -10.41
N GLU A 22 -12.28 -0.16 -11.32
CA GLU A 22 -12.85 -1.51 -11.35
C GLU A 22 -11.77 -2.57 -11.59
N GLN A 23 -10.89 -2.34 -12.56
CA GLN A 23 -9.77 -3.25 -12.85
C GLN A 23 -8.80 -3.34 -11.66
N PHE A 24 -8.53 -2.23 -10.98
CA PHE A 24 -7.67 -2.24 -9.80
C PHE A 24 -8.30 -3.02 -8.63
N ILE A 25 -9.61 -2.86 -8.42
CA ILE A 25 -10.34 -3.64 -7.41
C ILE A 25 -10.25 -5.13 -7.71
N VAL A 26 -10.63 -5.54 -8.93
CA VAL A 26 -10.64 -6.96 -9.33
C VAL A 26 -9.25 -7.59 -9.21
N ASP A 27 -8.23 -6.90 -9.68
CA ASP A 27 -6.89 -7.49 -9.75
C ASP A 27 -6.16 -7.48 -8.39
N TYR A 28 -6.41 -6.47 -7.54
CA TYR A 28 -5.57 -6.22 -6.36
C TYR A 28 -6.30 -6.11 -5.03
N LEU A 29 -7.62 -5.92 -5.00
CA LEU A 29 -8.41 -5.85 -3.77
C LEU A 29 -9.37 -7.05 -3.60
N GLU A 30 -9.70 -7.75 -4.69
CA GLU A 30 -10.58 -8.94 -4.71
C GLU A 30 -9.91 -10.17 -5.38
N PRO A 31 -8.69 -10.57 -5.00
CA PRO A 31 -8.10 -11.76 -5.60
C PRO A 31 -8.94 -13.01 -5.26
N SER A 32 -9.11 -13.90 -6.24
CA SER A 32 -10.01 -15.05 -6.19
C SER A 32 -9.64 -16.15 -5.17
N THR A 33 -8.62 -15.94 -4.34
CA THR A 33 -8.18 -16.92 -3.33
C THR A 33 -8.06 -16.29 -1.95
N PRO A 34 -8.99 -16.58 -1.02
CA PRO A 34 -8.80 -16.24 0.38
C PRO A 34 -7.75 -17.19 0.98
N LYS A 35 -6.52 -16.71 1.16
CA LYS A 35 -5.59 -17.36 2.09
C LYS A 35 -5.83 -16.82 3.49
N GLN A 36 -5.80 -17.70 4.47
CA GLN A 36 -6.01 -17.42 5.89
C GLN A 36 -4.86 -16.57 6.47
N GLU A 37 -4.68 -15.35 6.00
CA GLU A 37 -3.86 -14.35 6.66
C GLU A 37 -4.79 -13.33 7.33
N PRO A 38 -4.72 -13.15 8.66
CA PRO A 38 -5.62 -12.25 9.40
C PRO A 38 -5.52 -10.78 8.96
N GLU A 39 -4.48 -10.44 8.19
CA GLU A 39 -4.14 -9.09 7.76
C GLU A 39 -4.70 -8.74 6.37
N ILE A 40 -5.07 -9.75 5.57
CA ILE A 40 -5.71 -9.54 4.27
C ILE A 40 -7.20 -9.30 4.50
N ARG A 41 -7.70 -8.15 4.05
CA ARG A 41 -9.12 -7.80 4.11
C ARG A 41 -9.71 -7.88 2.71
N PRO A 42 -10.74 -8.70 2.47
CA PRO A 42 -11.43 -8.70 1.19
C PRO A 42 -12.08 -7.33 0.98
N TRP A 43 -12.04 -6.82 -0.25
CA TRP A 43 -12.76 -5.60 -0.60
C TRP A 43 -14.24 -5.68 -0.20
N THR A 44 -14.78 -4.56 0.22
CA THR A 44 -16.21 -4.38 0.44
C THR A 44 -16.59 -2.98 0.00
N ASN A 45 -17.79 -2.85 -0.57
CA ASN A 45 -18.39 -1.56 -0.93
C ASN A 45 -19.28 -0.99 0.17
N ALA A 46 -19.41 -1.69 1.31
CA ALA A 46 -20.24 -1.30 2.43
C ALA A 46 -19.57 -1.59 3.77
N TRP A 47 -19.86 -0.74 4.75
CA TRP A 47 -19.44 -0.94 6.14
C TRP A 47 -20.53 -0.43 7.08
N THR A 48 -20.75 -1.16 8.18
CA THR A 48 -21.74 -0.81 9.19
C THR A 48 -21.02 -0.51 10.50
N HIS A 49 -21.36 0.63 11.10
CA HIS A 49 -20.80 1.01 12.38
C HIS A 49 -21.18 -0.03 13.45
N PRO A 50 -20.20 -0.61 14.16
CA PRO A 50 -20.46 -1.75 15.04
C PRO A 50 -21.38 -1.41 16.22
N GLU A 51 -21.31 -0.18 16.73
CA GLU A 51 -22.12 0.25 17.87
C GLU A 51 -23.46 0.92 17.48
N THR A 52 -23.45 1.82 16.49
CA THR A 52 -24.64 2.61 16.14
C THR A 52 -25.49 1.99 15.02
N GLY A 53 -24.97 1.01 14.28
CA GLY A 53 -25.64 0.43 13.12
C GLY A 53 -25.71 1.36 11.90
N ALA A 54 -25.11 2.55 11.95
CA ALA A 54 -25.07 3.46 10.81
C ALA A 54 -24.36 2.83 9.60
N GLU A 55 -24.91 3.00 8.41
CA GLU A 55 -24.41 2.38 7.18
C GLU A 55 -23.59 3.36 6.33
N TYR A 56 -22.50 2.84 5.78
CA TYR A 56 -21.55 3.59 4.96
C TYR A 56 -21.26 2.84 3.66
N THR A 57 -21.00 3.59 2.59
CA THR A 57 -20.51 3.06 1.32
C THR A 57 -19.02 3.33 1.17
N LEU A 58 -18.33 2.40 0.53
CA LEU A 58 -16.91 2.46 0.21
C LEU A 58 -16.72 2.42 -1.30
N SER A 59 -15.87 3.31 -1.82
CA SER A 59 -15.55 3.39 -3.24
C SER A 59 -14.08 3.70 -3.46
N LEU A 60 -13.46 3.05 -4.45
CA LEU A 60 -12.12 3.38 -4.92
C LEU A 60 -12.24 4.39 -6.09
N VAL A 61 -11.51 5.50 -6.01
CA VAL A 61 -11.52 6.56 -7.03
C VAL A 61 -10.10 7.06 -7.27
N ARG A 62 -9.67 7.11 -8.53
CA ARG A 62 -8.39 7.78 -8.89
C ARG A 62 -8.43 9.28 -8.62
N SER A 63 -7.26 9.86 -8.35
CA SER A 63 -7.13 11.31 -8.12
C SER A 63 -7.62 12.14 -9.31
N GLU A 64 -7.50 11.63 -10.54
CA GLU A 64 -8.01 12.30 -11.75
C GLU A 64 -9.54 12.23 -11.90
N ALA A 65 -10.22 11.34 -11.16
CA ALA A 65 -11.66 11.16 -11.18
C ALA A 65 -12.38 11.74 -9.94
N LEU A 66 -11.63 12.21 -8.93
CA LEU A 66 -12.21 12.94 -7.80
C LEU A 66 -12.84 14.24 -8.28
N ASN A 67 -14.11 14.44 -7.93
CA ASN A 67 -14.78 15.70 -8.18
C ASN A 67 -14.33 16.78 -7.15
N ASP A 68 -14.69 18.03 -7.43
CA ASP A 68 -14.24 19.16 -6.61
C ASP A 68 -14.82 19.19 -5.20
N ASP A 69 -16.01 18.62 -4.96
CA ASP A 69 -16.56 18.48 -3.60
C ASP A 69 -15.80 17.40 -2.81
N GLU A 70 -15.52 16.25 -3.43
CA GLU A 70 -14.81 15.13 -2.79
C GLU A 70 -13.40 15.51 -2.36
N ILE A 71 -12.62 16.11 -3.25
CA ILE A 71 -11.25 16.55 -2.95
C ILE A 71 -11.24 17.64 -1.87
N THR A 72 -12.24 18.54 -1.89
CA THR A 72 -12.38 19.60 -0.89
C THR A 72 -12.73 19.02 0.48
N ARG A 73 -13.63 18.05 0.56
CA ARG A 73 -13.96 17.35 1.81
C ARG A 73 -12.79 16.54 2.33
N CYS A 74 -12.04 15.85 1.48
CA CYS A 74 -10.81 15.17 1.88
C CYS A 74 -9.80 16.17 2.45
N PHE A 75 -9.62 17.32 1.79
CA PHE A 75 -8.69 18.36 2.22
C PHE A 75 -9.08 18.94 3.59
N HIS A 76 -10.36 19.26 3.79
CA HIS A 76 -10.85 19.73 5.08
C HIS A 76 -10.68 18.69 6.18
N LEU A 77 -10.84 17.41 5.86
CA LEU A 77 -10.61 16.36 6.84
C LEU A 77 -9.13 16.27 7.24
N ILE A 78 -8.19 16.37 6.29
CA ILE A 78 -6.74 16.49 6.61
C ILE A 78 -6.46 17.72 7.48
N GLU A 79 -7.10 18.86 7.15
CA GLU A 79 -6.93 20.09 7.91
C GLU A 79 -7.40 19.91 9.36
N GLN A 80 -8.55 19.28 9.56
CA GLN A 80 -9.10 19.00 10.89
C GLN A 80 -8.21 18.06 11.72
N THR A 81 -7.64 17.02 11.09
CA THR A 81 -6.94 15.95 11.79
C THR A 81 -5.43 16.15 11.90
N SER A 82 -4.81 16.92 11.00
CA SER A 82 -3.34 16.95 10.87
C SER A 82 -2.73 18.33 10.62
N GLN A 83 -3.52 19.40 10.44
CA GLN A 83 -2.97 20.75 10.26
C GLN A 83 -2.03 21.16 11.40
N LYS A 84 -2.37 20.81 12.65
CA LYS A 84 -1.54 21.11 13.82
C LYS A 84 -0.17 20.44 13.72
N ASP A 85 -0.12 19.16 13.32
CA ASP A 85 1.13 18.43 13.19
C ASP A 85 1.99 18.99 12.05
N TYR A 86 1.36 19.32 10.90
CA TYR A 86 2.04 20.01 9.81
C TYR A 86 2.64 21.35 10.24
N LYS A 87 1.88 22.20 10.94
CA LYS A 87 2.34 23.51 11.45
C LYS A 87 3.53 23.39 12.41
N ASN A 88 3.58 22.31 13.19
CA ASN A 88 4.64 22.05 14.15
C ASN A 88 5.84 21.31 13.53
N SER A 89 5.72 20.86 12.29
CA SER A 89 6.80 20.22 11.52
C SER A 89 7.63 21.26 10.76
N SER A 90 8.85 20.87 10.42
CA SER A 90 9.76 21.50 9.46
C SER A 90 9.16 21.68 8.06
N SER A 91 8.13 20.91 7.69
CA SER A 91 7.46 21.03 6.39
C SER A 91 6.42 22.16 6.34
N GLY A 92 5.87 22.55 7.50
CA GLY A 92 4.80 23.56 7.61
C GLY A 92 3.46 23.13 7.00
N TRP A 93 2.41 23.94 7.20
CA TRP A 93 1.11 23.77 6.54
C TRP A 93 0.98 24.71 5.34
N HIS A 94 0.88 24.13 4.14
CA HIS A 94 0.77 24.87 2.88
C HIS A 94 -0.44 24.37 2.07
N PRO A 95 -1.64 24.95 2.24
CA PRO A 95 -2.88 24.49 1.62
C PRO A 95 -2.78 24.22 0.11
N ALA A 96 -2.25 25.18 -0.65
CA ALA A 96 -2.12 25.05 -2.11
C ALA A 96 -1.15 23.93 -2.52
N ARG A 97 -0.05 23.75 -1.77
CA ARG A 97 0.89 22.64 -2.00
C ARG A 97 0.22 21.31 -1.69
N LYS A 98 -0.55 21.25 -0.59
CA LYS A 98 -1.24 20.02 -0.17
C LYS A 98 -2.32 19.62 -1.17
N LEU A 99 -3.16 20.55 -1.62
CA LEU A 99 -4.15 20.28 -2.67
C LEU A 99 -3.51 19.81 -3.97
N LYS A 100 -2.35 20.37 -4.34
CA LYS A 100 -1.59 19.90 -5.51
C LYS A 100 -1.08 18.48 -5.31
N GLU A 101 -0.54 18.15 -4.15
CA GLU A 101 -0.09 16.81 -3.78
C GLU A 101 -1.25 15.80 -3.83
N MET A 102 -2.42 16.16 -3.31
CA MET A 102 -3.61 15.30 -3.32
C MET A 102 -4.10 14.95 -4.73
N ARG A 103 -3.76 15.77 -5.73
CA ARG A 103 -4.06 15.53 -7.16
C ARG A 103 -2.90 14.87 -7.91
N SER A 104 -1.93 14.29 -7.20
CA SER A 104 -0.80 13.60 -7.86
C SER A 104 -1.28 12.43 -8.72
N PRO A 105 -0.79 12.30 -9.97
CA PRO A 105 -1.16 11.19 -10.83
C PRO A 105 -0.83 9.83 -10.21
N GLY A 106 -1.73 8.86 -10.34
CA GLY A 106 -1.57 7.52 -9.79
C GLY A 106 -2.03 7.33 -8.34
N LEU A 107 -2.33 8.42 -7.62
CA LEU A 107 -3.02 8.33 -6.32
C LEU A 107 -4.42 7.74 -6.52
N ARG A 108 -4.78 6.83 -5.62
CA ARG A 108 -6.14 6.30 -5.50
C ARG A 108 -6.67 6.54 -4.10
N TYR A 109 -7.94 6.87 -4.02
CA TYR A 109 -8.64 7.18 -2.79
C TYR A 109 -9.69 6.12 -2.52
N ILE A 110 -9.71 5.59 -1.31
CA ILE A 110 -10.83 4.82 -0.79
C ILE A 110 -11.67 5.80 0.03
N LEU A 111 -12.81 6.20 -0.51
CA LEU A 111 -13.74 7.12 0.13
C LEU A 111 -14.76 6.35 0.94
N VAL A 112 -15.05 6.83 2.16
CA VAL A 112 -16.12 6.30 3.01
C VAL A 112 -17.18 7.38 3.18
N LYS A 113 -18.39 7.10 2.71
CA LYS A 113 -19.51 8.04 2.72
C LYS A 113 -20.69 7.45 3.48
N THR A 114 -21.50 8.30 4.11
CA THR A 114 -22.79 7.86 4.66
C THR A 114 -23.69 7.34 3.53
N LYS A 115 -24.40 6.23 3.76
CA LYS A 115 -25.23 5.58 2.73
C LYS A 115 -26.42 6.44 2.28
N ASP A 116 -26.97 7.24 3.18
CA ASP A 116 -28.18 8.05 2.99
C ASP A 116 -27.91 9.40 2.32
N THR A 117 -26.87 10.10 2.76
CA THR A 117 -26.57 11.49 2.36
C THR A 117 -25.35 11.60 1.46
N ALA A 118 -24.63 10.50 1.22
CA ALA A 118 -23.38 10.47 0.47
C ALA A 118 -22.30 11.43 1.01
N SER A 119 -22.40 11.81 2.28
CA SER A 119 -21.47 12.73 2.94
C SER A 119 -20.16 12.01 3.26
N LEU A 120 -19.01 12.59 2.88
CA LEU A 120 -17.70 12.01 3.18
C LEU A 120 -17.42 12.02 4.69
N ARG A 121 -17.07 10.85 5.25
CA ARG A 121 -16.79 10.67 6.68
C ARG A 121 -15.40 10.11 6.98
N ALA A 122 -14.79 9.44 6.02
CA ALA A 122 -13.40 9.03 6.10
C ALA A 122 -12.81 8.83 4.70
N PHE A 123 -11.49 8.83 4.60
CA PHE A 123 -10.81 8.32 3.42
C PHE A 123 -9.42 7.78 3.76
N THR A 124 -8.88 6.95 2.89
CA THR A 124 -7.44 6.66 2.82
C THR A 124 -6.98 6.82 1.37
N SER A 125 -5.70 7.15 1.16
CA SER A 125 -5.13 7.23 -0.18
C SER A 125 -3.85 6.41 -0.31
N LEU A 126 -3.73 5.72 -1.45
CA LEU A 126 -2.64 4.81 -1.74
C LEU A 126 -2.09 5.00 -3.15
N MET A 127 -0.82 4.64 -3.32
CA MET A 127 -0.19 4.55 -4.64
C MET A 127 0.88 3.45 -4.66
N PRO A 128 0.81 2.52 -5.63
CA PRO A 128 1.96 1.72 -6.05
C PRO A 128 3.09 2.62 -6.56
N THR A 129 4.23 2.65 -5.85
CA THR A 129 5.37 3.54 -6.17
C THR A 129 6.71 2.90 -5.81
N TYR A 130 7.81 3.57 -6.18
CA TYR A 130 9.16 3.24 -5.72
C TYR A 130 9.63 4.26 -4.69
N GLU A 131 10.07 3.79 -3.54
CA GLU A 131 10.74 4.59 -2.51
C GLU A 131 12.17 4.07 -2.35
N GLU A 132 13.18 4.92 -2.57
CA GLU A 132 14.61 4.53 -2.56
C GLU A 132 14.90 3.26 -3.39
N GLY A 133 14.24 3.12 -4.54
CA GLY A 133 14.37 1.97 -5.45
C GLY A 133 13.58 0.73 -5.06
N GLN A 134 12.86 0.74 -3.92
CA GLN A 134 12.04 -0.37 -3.47
C GLN A 134 10.57 -0.19 -3.86
N PRO A 135 9.93 -1.20 -4.48
CA PRO A 135 8.51 -1.15 -4.84
C PRO A 135 7.62 -1.31 -3.60
N VAL A 136 6.71 -0.36 -3.36
CA VAL A 136 5.82 -0.33 -2.19
C VAL A 136 4.40 0.09 -2.57
N ILE A 137 3.43 -0.28 -1.72
CA ILE A 137 2.18 0.48 -1.62
C ILE A 137 2.43 1.58 -0.60
N TYR A 138 2.46 2.84 -1.04
CA TYR A 138 2.60 3.96 -0.13
C TYR A 138 1.23 4.47 0.31
N CYS A 139 0.96 4.52 1.61
CA CYS A 139 -0.19 5.19 2.20
C CYS A 139 0.13 6.67 2.37
N TYR A 140 -0.50 7.52 1.56
CA TYR A 140 -0.29 8.97 1.61
C TYR A 140 -1.09 9.61 2.73
N GLU A 141 -2.35 9.21 2.89
CA GLU A 141 -3.25 9.77 3.89
C GLU A 141 -4.19 8.70 4.43
N VAL A 142 -4.55 8.79 5.70
CA VAL A 142 -5.68 8.06 6.29
C VAL A 142 -6.33 8.92 7.35
N HIS A 143 -7.57 9.33 7.10
CA HIS A 143 -8.30 10.24 7.98
C HIS A 143 -9.74 9.83 8.17
N LEU A 144 -10.17 9.87 9.42
CA LEU A 144 -11.51 9.50 9.85
C LEU A 144 -12.07 10.63 10.71
N GLN A 145 -13.35 10.94 10.50
CA GLN A 145 -14.13 11.75 11.43
C GLN A 145 -14.10 11.15 12.84
N THR A 146 -14.16 11.99 13.88
CA THR A 146 -13.90 11.60 15.27
C THR A 146 -14.80 10.46 15.75
N ASP A 147 -16.07 10.47 15.38
CA ASP A 147 -17.07 9.45 15.69
C ASP A 147 -16.80 8.09 15.02
N LEU A 148 -15.98 8.04 13.96
CA LEU A 148 -15.59 6.78 13.32
C LEU A 148 -14.29 6.19 13.88
N GLN A 149 -13.64 6.87 14.82
CA GLN A 149 -12.37 6.43 15.38
C GLN A 149 -12.61 5.40 16.49
N GLY A 150 -11.74 4.40 16.59
CA GLY A 150 -11.90 3.30 17.56
C GLY A 150 -12.92 2.23 17.16
N THR A 151 -13.58 2.38 16.02
CA THR A 151 -14.63 1.47 15.51
C THR A 151 -14.11 0.29 14.68
N GLY A 152 -12.79 0.22 14.45
CA GLY A 152 -12.17 -0.74 13.52
C GLY A 152 -12.12 -0.28 12.06
N LEU A 153 -12.81 0.80 11.67
CA LEU A 153 -12.78 1.30 10.28
C LEU A 153 -11.36 1.62 9.80
N GLY A 154 -10.52 2.25 10.63
CA GLY A 154 -9.14 2.55 10.25
C GLY A 154 -8.31 1.29 9.96
N ALA A 155 -8.53 0.22 10.74
CA ALA A 155 -7.87 -1.06 10.52
C ALA A 155 -8.36 -1.75 9.23
N LEU A 156 -9.64 -1.61 8.89
CA LEU A 156 -10.20 -2.07 7.62
C LEU A 156 -9.53 -1.35 6.44
N LEU A 157 -9.47 -0.01 6.48
CA LEU A 157 -8.87 0.80 5.42
C LEU A 157 -7.39 0.46 5.20
N MET A 158 -6.60 0.33 6.26
CA MET A 158 -5.19 -0.11 6.16
C MET A 158 -5.06 -1.56 5.69
N GLY A 159 -6.07 -2.40 5.96
CA GLY A 159 -6.17 -3.75 5.43
C GLY A 159 -6.23 -3.78 3.91
N PHE A 160 -6.95 -2.85 3.27
CA PHE A 160 -6.99 -2.76 1.80
C PHE A 160 -5.62 -2.41 1.19
N HIS A 161 -4.79 -1.62 1.87
CA HIS A 161 -3.42 -1.36 1.41
C HIS A 161 -2.58 -2.64 1.45
N SER A 162 -2.77 -3.46 2.50
CA SER A 162 -2.09 -4.74 2.66
C SER A 162 -2.55 -5.75 1.60
N THR A 163 -3.86 -5.81 1.33
CA THR A 163 -4.43 -6.62 0.24
C THR A 163 -3.84 -6.21 -1.11
N ALA A 164 -3.81 -4.91 -1.43
CA ALA A 164 -3.21 -4.42 -2.67
C ALA A 164 -1.72 -4.81 -2.79
N ALA A 165 -0.95 -4.66 -1.72
CA ALA A 165 0.46 -5.03 -1.69
C ALA A 165 0.68 -6.53 -1.93
N SER A 166 -0.12 -7.39 -1.31
CA SER A 166 0.00 -8.85 -1.42
C SER A 166 -0.28 -9.38 -2.84
N ASN A 167 -1.10 -8.65 -3.60
CA ASN A 167 -1.53 -9.03 -4.95
C ASN A 167 -0.77 -8.33 -6.09
N LEU A 168 0.11 -7.37 -5.78
CA LEU A 168 0.84 -6.57 -6.78
C LEU A 168 2.35 -6.82 -6.70
N PRO A 169 2.86 -7.96 -7.21
CA PRO A 169 4.31 -8.19 -7.26
C PRO A 169 4.99 -7.13 -8.15
N PRO A 170 6.22 -6.71 -7.83
CA PRO A 170 7.11 -7.25 -6.79
C PRO A 170 6.98 -6.56 -5.42
N ILE A 171 5.85 -5.92 -5.09
CA ILE A 171 5.68 -5.24 -3.80
C ILE A 171 5.70 -6.24 -2.65
N THR A 172 6.44 -5.91 -1.60
CA THR A 172 6.56 -6.72 -0.37
C THR A 172 6.30 -5.92 0.91
N LYS A 173 5.91 -4.65 0.81
CA LYS A 173 5.54 -3.84 1.98
C LYS A 173 4.57 -2.70 1.68
N VAL A 174 3.82 -2.33 2.71
CA VAL A 174 3.09 -1.07 2.79
C VAL A 174 3.96 -0.08 3.57
N MET A 175 4.06 1.15 3.10
CA MET A 175 4.88 2.20 3.71
C MET A 175 4.04 3.47 3.97
N LEU A 176 4.40 4.25 4.99
CA LEU A 176 3.81 5.55 5.29
C LEU A 176 4.77 6.45 6.05
N THR A 177 4.50 7.75 6.05
CA THR A 177 5.16 8.71 6.94
C THR A 177 4.22 9.12 8.06
N CYS A 178 4.72 9.17 9.29
CA CYS A 178 3.96 9.65 10.44
C CYS A 178 4.76 10.72 11.19
N PHE A 179 4.13 11.85 11.51
CA PHE A 179 4.75 12.85 12.38
C PHE A 179 5.05 12.26 13.76
N LEU A 180 6.22 12.54 14.31
CA LEU A 180 6.58 12.14 15.67
C LEU A 180 5.67 12.80 16.73
N ALA A 181 5.09 13.96 16.42
CA ALA A 181 4.09 14.60 17.26
C ALA A 181 2.75 13.83 17.31
N ASN A 182 2.43 13.04 16.28
CA ASN A 182 1.18 12.29 16.17
C ASN A 182 1.27 10.95 16.91
N GLN A 183 1.35 11.01 18.24
CA GLN A 183 1.46 9.84 19.12
C GLN A 183 0.30 8.85 18.94
N ARG A 184 -0.89 9.35 18.61
CA ARG A 184 -2.06 8.52 18.36
C ARG A 184 -1.92 7.71 17.08
N GLY A 185 -1.44 8.33 16.00
CA GLY A 185 -1.13 7.67 14.73
C GLY A 185 -0.03 6.62 14.92
N LEU A 186 1.07 6.97 15.60
CA LEU A 186 2.15 6.03 15.91
C LEU A 186 1.65 4.79 16.67
N ALA A 187 0.84 4.98 17.71
CA ALA A 187 0.26 3.87 18.47
C ALA A 187 -0.69 3.02 17.62
N PHE A 188 -1.47 3.65 16.73
CA PHE A 188 -2.35 2.96 15.80
C PHE A 188 -1.56 2.09 14.81
N TYR A 189 -0.55 2.64 14.14
CA TYR A 189 0.26 1.90 13.17
C TYR A 189 1.04 0.76 13.83
N LYS A 190 1.62 1.01 15.02
CA LYS A 190 2.29 -0.04 15.80
C LYS A 190 1.35 -1.22 16.14
N LYS A 191 0.10 -0.92 16.53
CA LYS A 191 -0.91 -1.97 16.78
C LYS A 191 -1.26 -2.77 15.52
N LEU A 192 -1.12 -2.17 14.33
CA LEU A 192 -1.30 -2.85 13.05
C LEU A 192 -0.04 -3.59 12.57
N GLY A 193 1.04 -3.62 13.35
CA GLY A 193 2.28 -4.30 12.99
C GLY A 193 3.21 -3.51 12.08
N PHE A 194 3.04 -2.19 12.01
CA PHE A 194 4.04 -1.33 11.37
C PHE A 194 5.21 -1.09 12.31
N GLU A 195 6.40 -1.07 11.73
CA GLU A 195 7.68 -0.81 12.41
C GLU A 195 8.39 0.36 11.72
N THR A 196 9.42 0.91 12.36
CA THR A 196 10.27 1.92 11.73
C THR A 196 10.98 1.31 10.53
N ASP A 197 10.80 1.90 9.35
CA ASP A 197 11.47 1.43 8.13
C ASP A 197 12.96 1.79 8.15
N GLU A 198 13.78 0.97 7.49
CA GLU A 198 15.23 1.16 7.38
C GLU A 198 15.63 2.51 6.76
N ILE A 199 14.78 3.07 5.88
CA ILE A 199 15.03 4.37 5.24
C ILE A 199 14.59 5.56 6.10
N SER A 200 13.97 5.32 7.25
CA SER A 200 13.51 6.40 8.14
C SER A 200 14.69 7.29 8.56
N PRO A 201 14.53 8.63 8.53
CA PRO A 201 15.59 9.53 8.96
C PRO A 201 15.93 9.31 10.44
N VAL A 202 17.22 9.38 10.75
CA VAL A 202 17.76 9.33 12.12
C VAL A 202 18.45 10.64 12.48
N PRO A 203 18.54 11.00 13.77
CA PRO A 203 19.29 12.16 14.19
C PRO A 203 20.74 12.11 13.69
N ARG A 204 21.22 13.21 13.11
CA ARG A 204 22.60 13.29 12.58
C ARG A 204 23.22 14.65 12.83
N LYS A 205 24.53 14.67 13.09
CA LYS A 205 25.31 15.91 13.20
C LYS A 205 25.55 16.48 11.80
N LEU A 206 25.19 17.74 11.61
CA LEU A 206 25.47 18.54 10.42
C LEU A 206 26.80 19.27 10.58
N ARG A 207 27.24 19.95 9.51
CA ARG A 207 28.40 20.85 9.56
C ARG A 207 28.21 21.90 10.65
N TYR A 208 29.30 22.29 11.31
CA TYR A 208 29.32 23.28 12.40
C TYR A 208 28.56 22.87 13.67
N GLY A 209 28.36 21.58 13.92
CA GLY A 209 27.86 21.06 15.19
C GLY A 209 26.33 21.11 15.39
N LYS A 210 25.56 21.62 14.42
CA LYS A 210 24.09 21.58 14.47
C LYS A 210 23.58 20.14 14.38
N ILE A 211 22.65 19.74 15.24
CA ILE A 211 22.00 18.43 15.18
C ILE A 211 20.73 18.55 14.34
N PHE A 212 20.61 17.73 13.29
CA PHE A 212 19.34 17.48 12.62
C PHE A 212 18.59 16.44 13.44
N THR A 213 17.37 16.79 13.88
CA THR A 213 16.44 15.86 14.53
C THR A 213 15.22 15.77 13.62
N PRO A 214 14.86 14.58 13.13
CA PRO A 214 13.65 14.41 12.34
C PRO A 214 12.41 14.68 13.20
N ASP A 215 11.36 15.19 12.57
CA ASP A 215 10.04 15.45 13.14
C ASP A 215 8.98 14.45 12.64
N TYR A 216 9.40 13.51 11.80
CA TYR A 216 8.61 12.38 11.30
C TYR A 216 9.42 11.08 11.34
N VAL A 217 8.71 9.97 11.22
CA VAL A 217 9.25 8.62 11.06
C VAL A 217 8.62 7.99 9.82
N ILE A 218 9.40 7.25 9.05
CA ILE A 218 8.88 6.39 7.99
C ILE A 218 8.60 5.04 8.62
N LEU A 219 7.37 4.57 8.51
CA LEU A 219 6.94 3.27 8.99
C LEU A 219 6.67 2.36 7.80
N SER A 220 6.95 1.08 7.97
CA SER A 220 6.52 0.07 7.00
C SER A 220 6.05 -1.20 7.67
N LYS A 221 5.30 -1.98 6.90
CA LYS A 221 4.84 -3.30 7.26
C LYS A 221 5.11 -4.25 6.12
N THR A 222 5.90 -5.30 6.38
CA THR A 222 6.16 -6.36 5.40
C THR A 222 4.90 -7.15 5.12
N ILE A 223 4.62 -7.35 3.84
CA ILE A 223 3.48 -8.12 3.32
C ILE A 223 4.04 -9.29 2.53
N ARG A 224 3.55 -10.49 2.80
CA ARG A 224 3.89 -11.68 2.02
C ARG A 224 3.10 -11.66 0.72
N SER A 225 3.79 -11.94 -0.39
CA SER A 225 3.14 -12.11 -1.68
C SER A 225 2.30 -13.39 -1.69
N VAL A 226 1.09 -13.31 -2.27
CA VAL A 226 0.23 -14.50 -2.45
C VAL A 226 0.94 -15.57 -3.29
N LEU A 227 1.81 -15.14 -4.22
CA LEU A 227 2.56 -16.00 -5.15
C LEU A 227 3.66 -16.81 -4.44
N ASP A 228 4.28 -16.27 -3.40
CA ASP A 228 5.36 -16.94 -2.65
C ASP A 228 4.83 -18.03 -1.72
N SER A 229 3.53 -18.02 -1.44
CA SER A 229 2.86 -18.94 -0.52
C SER A 229 2.22 -20.15 -1.24
N GLN A 230 2.62 -20.45 -2.48
CA GLN A 230 2.27 -21.70 -3.16
C GLN A 230 3.28 -22.79 -2.78
N PRO A 231 2.87 -24.00 -2.35
CA PRO A 231 3.83 -25.09 -2.21
C PRO A 231 4.46 -25.33 -3.58
N LYS A 232 5.80 -25.21 -3.65
CA LYS A 232 6.55 -25.64 -4.84
C LYS A 232 6.14 -27.09 -5.09
N LEU A 233 5.45 -27.37 -6.21
CA LEU A 233 5.23 -28.74 -6.64
C LEU A 233 6.61 -29.42 -6.64
N ALA A 234 6.76 -30.43 -5.80
CA ALA A 234 7.93 -31.29 -5.85
C ALA A 234 8.02 -31.81 -7.29
N LYS A 235 9.15 -31.58 -7.95
CA LYS A 235 9.41 -32.23 -9.23
C LYS A 235 9.32 -33.72 -8.98
N GLU A 236 8.30 -34.38 -9.53
CA GLU A 236 8.28 -35.83 -9.65
C GLU A 236 9.58 -36.25 -10.33
N GLN A 237 10.42 -36.99 -9.59
CA GLN A 237 11.51 -37.74 -10.18
C GLN A 237 10.87 -38.85 -11.00
N ASP A 238 10.90 -38.66 -12.31
CA ASP A 238 10.58 -39.67 -13.31
C ASP A 238 11.44 -40.93 -13.06
N PRO A 239 10.86 -42.10 -12.71
CA PRO A 239 11.62 -43.33 -12.57
C PRO A 239 11.86 -43.88 -13.98
N GLY A 240 12.89 -43.35 -14.65
CA GLY A 240 13.37 -43.89 -15.92
C GLY A 240 13.72 -45.39 -15.80
N PRO A 241 13.41 -46.20 -16.83
CA PRO A 241 13.38 -47.65 -16.70
C PRO A 241 14.78 -48.28 -16.53
N SER A 242 14.84 -49.32 -15.68
CA SER A 242 16.00 -50.19 -15.49
C SER A 242 16.57 -50.72 -16.82
N PRO A 243 17.89 -50.65 -17.06
CA PRO A 243 18.51 -51.31 -18.19
C PRO A 243 18.77 -52.79 -17.88
N ALA A 244 18.25 -53.65 -18.75
CA ALA A 244 18.61 -55.06 -18.81
C ALA A 244 20.08 -55.23 -19.26
N ARG A 245 20.71 -56.24 -18.65
CA ARG A 245 22.11 -56.66 -18.76
C ARG A 245 22.38 -57.40 -20.07
N LEU A 246 23.56 -57.19 -20.68
CA LEU A 246 24.37 -58.17 -21.46
C LEU A 246 25.69 -57.49 -21.93
N THR A 247 26.82 -57.76 -21.26
CA THR A 247 27.98 -58.58 -21.71
C THR A 247 28.97 -57.92 -22.69
N GLY A 248 30.25 -57.85 -22.29
CA GLY A 248 31.39 -57.77 -23.22
C GLY A 248 32.51 -56.82 -22.78
N PRO A 249 33.77 -57.29 -22.59
CA PRO A 249 34.85 -56.51 -21.99
C PRO A 249 35.81 -55.91 -23.03
N ALA A 250 36.50 -54.80 -22.68
CA ALA A 250 37.95 -54.62 -22.87
C ALA A 250 38.42 -53.16 -22.64
N SER A 251 39.50 -53.05 -21.85
CA SER A 251 40.71 -52.27 -22.12
C SER A 251 40.74 -50.72 -22.08
N LEU A 252 41.53 -50.28 -21.08
CA LEU A 252 42.75 -49.45 -21.20
C LEU A 252 42.67 -47.93 -21.43
N THR A 253 43.46 -47.26 -20.58
CA THR A 253 44.35 -46.10 -20.84
C THR A 253 43.83 -44.65 -20.71
N THR A 254 44.30 -44.02 -19.62
CA THR A 254 45.09 -42.75 -19.51
C THR A 254 44.58 -41.41 -20.08
N LYS A 255 44.45 -40.46 -19.13
CA LYS A 255 45.24 -39.21 -18.93
C LYS A 255 45.12 -38.05 -19.95
N ALA A 256 44.99 -36.86 -19.32
CA ALA A 256 45.51 -35.53 -19.67
C ALA A 256 44.72 -34.66 -20.67
N GLY A 257 44.56 -33.40 -20.25
CA GLY A 257 43.97 -32.28 -20.99
C GLY A 257 43.39 -31.28 -20.01
#